data_AF-A0A967JVQ8-F1
#
_entry.id   AF-A0A967JVQ8-F1
#
_cell.length_a   1.000
_cell.length_b   1.000
_cell.length_c   1.000
_cell.angle_alpha   90.00
_cell.angle_beta   90.00
_cell.angle_gamma   90.00
#
_symmetry.space_group_name_H-M   'P 1'
#
loop_
_entity.id
_entity.type
_entity.pdbx_description
1 polymer ?
#
loop_
_entity_poly.entity_id
_entity_poly.type
_entity_poly.pdbx_seq_one_letter_code
_entity_poly.pdbx_strand_id
1 'polypeptide(L)'
;EDSPAASLADLRGYRCAFSRRDSHSGYNVLRASIAPLARGGAFFSETLESGAHARSIALVASRRADVCAVDCVTHALMARHGPAALEGTRVLCATARAPGLPYVTRAGIGVDRLERLRDGVRAAFADPALAATREALLLAGVEFLPLAAY
;
A
#
# COMPACT_ATOMS: atom_id res chain seq x y z
N GLU A 1 0.05 -13.31 -15.29
CA GLU A 1 -0.41 -14.54 -14.60
C GLU A 1 0.56 -15.72 -14.79
N ASP A 2 1.30 -15.76 -15.89
CA ASP A 2 2.18 -16.88 -16.27
C ASP A 2 3.55 -16.95 -15.56
N SER A 3 3.80 -16.10 -14.56
CA SER A 3 5.08 -16.13 -13.85
C SER A 3 5.17 -17.37 -12.96
N PRO A 4 6.26 -18.18 -13.05
CA PRO A 4 6.44 -19.38 -12.24
C PRO A 4 6.81 -19.08 -10.78
N ALA A 5 7.09 -17.82 -10.41
CA ALA A 5 7.49 -17.44 -9.07
C ALA A 5 6.39 -17.75 -8.05
N ALA A 6 6.66 -18.58 -7.05
CA ALA A 6 5.66 -18.96 -6.04
C ALA A 6 5.86 -18.24 -4.70
N SER A 7 7.03 -17.60 -4.52
CA SER A 7 7.43 -16.94 -3.29
C SER A 7 8.23 -15.67 -3.57
N LEU A 8 8.42 -14.83 -2.54
CA LEU A 8 9.32 -13.69 -2.63
C LEU A 8 10.73 -14.11 -3.07
N ALA A 9 11.25 -15.23 -2.57
CA ALA A 9 12.62 -15.69 -2.86
C ALA A 9 12.86 -15.98 -4.35
N ASP A 10 11.81 -16.36 -5.08
CA ASP A 10 11.86 -16.66 -6.52
C ASP A 10 11.99 -15.40 -7.38
N LEU A 11 11.74 -14.21 -6.81
CA LEU A 11 11.81 -12.92 -7.50
C LEU A 11 13.25 -12.38 -7.63
N ARG A 12 14.26 -13.15 -7.23
CA ARG A 12 15.65 -12.72 -7.35
C ARG A 12 16.01 -12.47 -8.81
N GLY A 13 16.59 -11.31 -9.08
CA GLY A 13 16.96 -10.90 -10.44
C GLY A 13 15.80 -10.41 -11.31
N TYR A 14 14.57 -10.34 -10.77
CA TYR A 14 13.43 -9.75 -11.48
C TYR A 14 13.55 -8.22 -11.52
N ARG A 15 12.83 -7.58 -12.44
CA ARG A 15 12.66 -6.13 -12.49
C ARG A 15 11.46 -5.73 -11.63
N CYS A 16 11.67 -4.86 -10.65
CA CYS A 16 10.64 -4.47 -9.70
C CYS A 16 10.18 -3.02 -9.93
N ALA A 17 8.88 -2.80 -10.09
CA ALA A 17 8.28 -1.47 -10.04
C ALA A 17 7.80 -1.13 -8.61
N PHE A 18 8.07 0.10 -8.17
CA PHE A 18 7.56 0.64 -6.91
C PHE A 18 6.95 2.03 -7.13
N SER A 19 6.06 2.47 -6.24
CA SER A 19 5.35 3.74 -6.43
C SER A 19 6.29 4.94 -6.23
N ARG A 20 6.73 5.21 -5.01
CA ARG A 20 7.63 6.30 -4.63
C ARG A 20 8.48 5.89 -3.44
N ARG A 21 9.63 6.52 -3.24
CA ARG A 21 10.55 6.18 -2.13
C ARG A 21 10.01 6.52 -0.74
N ASP A 22 9.09 7.47 -0.65
CA ASP A 22 8.37 7.83 0.57
C ASP A 22 7.13 6.96 0.84
N SER A 23 6.82 6.01 -0.06
CA SER A 23 5.68 5.10 0.11
C SER A 23 5.99 3.98 1.09
N HIS A 24 5.15 3.81 2.11
CA HIS A 24 5.27 2.68 3.04
C HIS A 24 5.01 1.35 2.34
N SER A 25 3.79 1.13 1.82
CA SER A 25 3.37 -0.10 1.15
C SER A 25 4.07 -0.32 -0.19
N GLY A 26 4.38 0.75 -0.92
CA GLY A 26 4.98 0.68 -2.25
C GLY A 26 6.49 0.51 -2.24
N TYR A 27 7.19 0.86 -1.15
CA TYR A 27 8.65 0.86 -1.11
C TYR A 27 9.23 0.33 0.20
N ASN A 28 8.88 0.90 1.35
CA ASN A 28 9.53 0.55 2.63
C ASN A 28 9.26 -0.89 3.06
N VAL A 29 7.99 -1.33 3.02
CA VAL A 29 7.62 -2.70 3.40
C VAL A 29 8.19 -3.71 2.41
N LEU A 30 8.21 -3.38 1.12
CA LEU A 30 8.87 -4.20 0.09
C LEU A 30 10.34 -4.42 0.46
N ARG A 31 11.10 -3.33 0.70
CA ARG A 31 12.52 -3.40 1.07
C ARG A 31 12.75 -4.23 2.31
N ALA A 32 11.94 -4.02 3.35
CA ALA A 32 12.03 -4.82 4.58
C ALA A 32 11.76 -6.32 4.31
N SER A 33 10.79 -6.64 3.45
CA SER A 33 10.42 -8.02 3.12
C SER A 33 11.51 -8.77 2.34
N ILE A 34 12.25 -8.07 1.47
CA ILE A 34 13.31 -8.69 0.65
C ILE A 34 14.70 -8.63 1.28
N ALA A 35 14.94 -7.77 2.28
CA ALA A 35 16.25 -7.59 2.88
C ALA A 35 16.88 -8.89 3.44
N PRO A 36 16.14 -9.77 4.15
CA PRO A 36 16.67 -11.05 4.62
C PRO A 36 17.03 -12.02 3.47
N LEU A 37 16.46 -11.80 2.28
CA LEU A 37 16.67 -12.62 1.10
C LEU A 37 17.75 -12.05 0.18
N ALA A 38 18.22 -10.82 0.40
CA ALA A 38 19.23 -10.18 -0.44
C ALA A 38 20.58 -10.89 -0.36
N ARG A 39 21.33 -10.91 -1.47
CA ARG A 39 22.68 -11.47 -1.55
C ARG A 39 23.62 -10.38 -2.04
N GLY A 40 24.70 -10.11 -1.30
CA GLY A 40 25.65 -9.04 -1.65
C GLY A 40 25.00 -7.65 -1.74
N GLY A 41 23.93 -7.40 -0.97
CA GLY A 41 23.18 -6.14 -1.00
C GLY A 41 22.21 -5.98 -2.17
N ALA A 42 22.11 -6.97 -3.07
CA ALA A 42 21.22 -6.94 -4.23
C ALA A 42 20.11 -8.02 -4.13
N PHE A 43 18.96 -7.73 -4.74
CA PHE A 43 17.83 -8.65 -4.81
C PHE A 43 17.18 -8.64 -6.19
N PHE A 44 16.76 -7.47 -6.66
CA PHE A 44 16.25 -7.24 -8.01
C PHE A 44 17.40 -6.89 -8.98
N SER A 45 17.21 -7.17 -10.27
CA SER A 45 18.16 -6.75 -11.32
C SER A 45 18.00 -5.29 -11.68
N GLU A 46 16.76 -4.78 -11.59
CA GLU A 46 16.40 -3.40 -11.89
C GLU A 46 15.23 -2.97 -10.98
N THR A 47 15.19 -1.69 -10.63
CA THR A 47 14.05 -1.09 -9.92
C THR A 47 13.55 0.15 -10.65
N LEU A 48 12.23 0.24 -10.85
CA LEU A 48 11.57 1.34 -11.55
C LEU A 48 10.64 2.11 -10.62
N GLU A 49 10.90 3.40 -10.45
CA GLU A 49 9.99 4.30 -9.72
C GLU A 49 8.85 4.74 -10.65
N SER A 50 7.63 4.32 -10.35
CA SER A 50 6.46 4.52 -11.21
C SER A 50 5.69 5.80 -10.91
N GLY A 51 5.82 6.34 -9.70
CA GLY A 51 5.09 7.50 -9.17
C GLY A 51 3.73 7.18 -8.54
N ALA A 52 3.15 6.00 -8.75
CA ALA A 52 1.83 5.62 -8.23
C ALA A 52 1.58 4.10 -8.26
N HIS A 53 0.80 3.55 -7.32
CA HIS A 53 0.49 2.11 -7.27
C HIS A 53 -0.18 1.60 -8.56
N ALA A 54 -1.20 2.31 -9.06
CA ALA A 54 -1.86 1.94 -10.32
C ALA A 54 -0.89 1.93 -11.51
N ARG A 55 0.09 2.85 -11.54
CA ARG A 55 1.13 2.86 -12.56
C ARG A 55 2.09 1.70 -12.40
N SER A 56 2.47 1.32 -11.17
CA SER A 56 3.27 0.11 -10.93
C SER A 56 2.59 -1.16 -11.47
N ILE A 57 1.28 -1.30 -11.26
CA ILE A 57 0.49 -2.43 -11.79
C ILE A 57 0.51 -2.40 -13.32
N ALA A 58 0.29 -1.24 -13.93
CA ALA A 58 0.33 -1.09 -15.38
C ALA A 58 1.70 -1.47 -15.98
N LEU A 59 2.80 -1.20 -15.28
CA LEU A 59 4.15 -1.65 -15.71
C LEU A 59 4.29 -3.17 -15.71
N VAL A 60 3.68 -3.85 -14.74
CA VAL A 60 3.67 -5.32 -14.69
C VAL A 60 2.78 -5.88 -15.79
N ALA A 61 1.56 -5.37 -15.94
CA ALA A 61 0.62 -5.77 -16.99
C ALA A 61 1.23 -5.60 -18.40
N SER A 62 1.98 -4.52 -18.62
CA SER A 62 2.67 -4.25 -19.89
C SER A 62 4.06 -4.91 -20.01
N ARG A 63 4.43 -5.83 -19.11
CA ARG A 63 5.73 -6.54 -19.07
C ARG A 63 6.98 -5.64 -19.03
N ARG A 64 6.82 -4.38 -18.59
CA ARG A 64 7.93 -3.44 -18.37
C ARG A 64 8.58 -3.61 -17.00
N ALA A 65 7.85 -4.18 -16.06
CA ALA A 65 8.36 -4.74 -14.81
C ALA A 65 7.83 -6.16 -14.66
N ASP A 66 8.49 -6.98 -13.85
CA ASP A 66 8.09 -8.37 -13.61
C ASP A 66 7.27 -8.50 -12.32
N VAL A 67 7.50 -7.59 -11.37
CA VAL A 67 6.79 -7.55 -10.08
C VAL A 67 6.62 -6.11 -9.59
N CYS A 68 5.60 -5.86 -8.76
CA CYS A 68 5.48 -4.60 -8.04
C CYS A 68 4.93 -4.79 -6.62
N ALA A 69 5.18 -3.80 -5.76
CA ALA A 69 4.55 -3.68 -4.46
C ALA A 69 3.44 -2.62 -4.50
N VAL A 70 2.27 -2.97 -3.97
CA VAL A 70 1.07 -2.13 -4.04
C VAL A 70 0.36 -2.08 -2.69
N ASP A 71 -0.27 -0.95 -2.42
CA ASP A 71 -1.19 -0.80 -1.32
C ASP A 71 -2.44 -1.69 -1.52
N CYS A 72 -2.84 -2.42 -0.48
CA CYS A 72 -3.93 -3.40 -0.58
C CYS A 72 -5.30 -2.73 -0.75
N VAL A 73 -5.51 -1.55 -0.17
CA VAL A 73 -6.75 -0.77 -0.35
C VAL A 73 -6.83 -0.26 -1.78
N THR A 74 -5.74 0.27 -2.32
CA THR A 74 -5.66 0.69 -3.73
C THR A 74 -5.93 -0.48 -4.68
N HIS A 75 -5.33 -1.64 -4.45
CA HIS A 75 -5.60 -2.84 -5.25
C HIS A 75 -7.08 -3.26 -5.17
N ALA A 76 -7.68 -3.25 -3.98
CA ALA A 76 -9.10 -3.58 -3.79
C ALA A 76 -10.04 -2.57 -4.49
N LEU A 77 -9.72 -1.27 -4.42
CA LEU A 77 -10.47 -0.23 -5.14
C LEU A 77 -10.38 -0.41 -6.66
N MET A 78 -9.19 -0.75 -7.18
CA MET A 78 -9.02 -1.05 -8.60
C MET A 78 -9.83 -2.29 -9.01
N ALA A 79 -9.81 -3.36 -8.21
CA ALA A 79 -10.62 -4.54 -8.47
C ALA A 79 -12.13 -4.22 -8.49
N ARG A 80 -12.60 -3.34 -7.59
CA ARG A 80 -14.01 -2.94 -7.49
C ARG A 80 -14.46 -2.04 -8.64
N HIS A 81 -13.64 -1.08 -9.05
CA HIS A 81 -14.05 0.01 -9.95
C HIS A 81 -13.48 -0.08 -11.36
N GLY A 82 -12.46 -0.91 -11.59
CA GLY A 82 -11.79 -1.05 -12.88
C GLY A 82 -10.98 -2.34 -12.97
N PRO A 83 -11.62 -3.53 -12.87
CA PRO A 83 -10.92 -4.81 -12.80
C PRO A 83 -10.03 -5.09 -14.02
N ALA A 84 -10.36 -4.55 -15.20
CA ALA A 84 -9.54 -4.65 -16.40
C ALA A 84 -8.12 -4.12 -16.21
N ALA A 85 -7.90 -3.16 -15.30
CA ALA A 85 -6.57 -2.65 -14.98
C ALA A 85 -5.68 -3.65 -14.23
N LEU A 86 -6.25 -4.75 -13.73
CA LEU A 86 -5.53 -5.83 -13.04
C LEU A 86 -5.26 -7.05 -13.93
N GLU A 87 -5.84 -7.08 -15.14
CA GLU A 87 -5.64 -8.18 -16.09
C GLU A 87 -4.15 -8.41 -16.38
N GLY A 88 -3.76 -9.68 -16.48
CA GLY A 88 -2.36 -10.07 -16.66
C GLY A 88 -1.50 -9.99 -15.40
N THR A 89 -2.03 -9.49 -14.27
CA THR A 89 -1.33 -9.50 -12.97
C THR A 89 -1.94 -10.54 -12.02
N ARG A 90 -1.19 -10.92 -10.99
CA ARG A 90 -1.72 -11.72 -9.87
C ARG A 90 -1.06 -11.32 -8.57
N VAL A 91 -1.74 -11.54 -7.45
CA VAL A 91 -1.15 -11.40 -6.12
C VAL A 91 -0.21 -12.58 -5.87
N LEU A 92 1.05 -12.28 -5.53
CA LEU A 92 2.04 -13.31 -5.16
C LEU A 92 1.97 -13.65 -3.67
N CYS A 93 1.98 -12.61 -2.83
CA CYS A 93 1.97 -12.74 -1.38
C CYS A 93 1.49 -11.44 -0.73
N ALA A 94 1.14 -11.52 0.55
CA ALA A 94 0.94 -10.35 1.41
C ALA A 94 2.18 -10.12 2.29
N THR A 95 2.45 -8.86 2.61
CA THR A 95 3.50 -8.48 3.56
C THR A 95 2.99 -8.58 4.99
N ALA A 96 3.86 -8.32 5.97
CA ALA A 96 3.42 -8.11 7.35
C ALA A 96 2.36 -7.00 7.44
N ARG A 97 1.41 -7.16 8.37
CA ARG A 97 0.37 -6.16 8.63
C ARG A 97 0.98 -4.94 9.32
N ALA A 98 0.52 -3.77 8.92
CA ALA A 98 0.81 -2.49 9.56
C ALA A 98 -0.51 -1.71 9.75
N PRO A 99 -0.55 -0.70 10.65
CA PRO A 99 -1.69 0.20 10.71
C PRO A 99 -1.98 0.86 9.36
N GLY A 100 -3.25 1.14 9.10
CA GLY A 100 -3.68 1.86 7.89
C GLY A 100 -3.18 3.31 7.84
N LEU A 101 -3.45 4.00 6.72
CA LEU A 101 -2.99 5.36 6.48
C LEU A 101 -3.48 6.30 7.62
N PRO A 102 -2.56 6.97 8.35
CA PRO A 102 -2.95 7.79 9.49
C PRO A 102 -3.45 9.17 9.07
N TYR A 103 -4.34 9.74 9.89
CA TYR A 103 -4.56 11.19 9.91
C TYR A 103 -3.51 11.83 10.82
N VAL A 104 -2.73 12.77 10.27
CA VAL A 104 -1.61 13.41 10.98
C VAL A 104 -1.89 14.90 11.14
N THR A 105 -1.53 15.45 12.30
CA THR A 105 -1.56 16.88 12.58
C THR A 105 -0.18 17.38 13.00
N ARG A 106 0.00 18.69 13.15
CA ARG A 106 1.30 19.27 13.54
C ARG A 106 1.73 18.80 14.93
N ALA A 107 3.04 18.70 15.12
CA ALA A 107 3.62 18.49 16.44
C ALA A 107 3.21 19.62 17.42
N GLY A 108 3.03 19.27 18.70
CA GLY A 108 2.70 20.23 19.76
C GLY A 108 1.32 20.89 19.61
N ILE A 109 0.36 20.24 18.95
CA ILE A 109 -1.03 20.70 18.97
C ILE A 109 -1.55 20.64 20.42
N GLY A 110 -2.32 21.65 20.85
CA GLY A 110 -2.90 21.65 22.19
C GLY A 110 -3.91 20.51 22.36
N VAL A 111 -3.97 19.91 23.55
CA VAL A 111 -4.79 18.73 23.87
C VAL A 111 -6.25 18.94 23.49
N ASP A 112 -6.84 20.09 23.84
CA ASP A 112 -8.23 20.40 23.49
C ASP A 112 -8.50 20.42 21.99
N ARG A 113 -7.53 20.92 21.20
CA ARG A 113 -7.67 20.95 19.74
C ARG A 113 -7.47 19.57 19.14
N LEU A 114 -6.59 18.75 19.71
CA LEU A 114 -6.42 17.37 19.30
C LEU A 114 -7.71 16.57 19.55
N GLU A 115 -8.32 16.68 20.73
CA GLU A 115 -9.56 15.97 21.04
C GLU A 115 -10.71 16.41 20.12
N ARG A 116 -10.85 17.71 19.82
CA ARG A 116 -11.84 18.16 18.83
C ARG A 116 -11.63 17.56 17.43
N LEU A 117 -10.38 17.39 16.98
CA LEU A 117 -10.10 16.71 15.72
C LEU A 117 -10.49 15.23 15.78
N ARG A 118 -10.17 14.56 16.90
CA ARG A 118 -10.55 13.15 17.12
C ARG A 118 -12.07 12.99 17.12
N ASP A 119 -12.79 13.86 17.80
CA ASP A 119 -14.25 13.87 17.84
C ASP A 119 -14.85 14.11 16.46
N GLY A 120 -14.30 15.04 15.68
CA GLY A 120 -14.72 15.26 14.30
C GLY A 120 -14.55 14.02 13.42
N VAL A 121 -13.42 13.31 13.55
CA VAL A 121 -13.20 12.05 12.83
C VAL A 121 -14.16 10.96 13.30
N ARG A 122 -14.37 10.80 14.63
CA ARG A 122 -15.37 9.85 15.17
C ARG A 122 -16.77 10.15 14.65
N ALA A 123 -17.17 11.41 14.67
CA ALA A 123 -18.46 11.85 14.15
C ALA A 123 -18.61 11.53 12.65
N ALA A 124 -17.57 11.77 11.84
CA ALA A 124 -17.59 11.42 10.42
C ALA A 124 -17.72 9.89 10.17
N PHE A 125 -17.19 9.05 11.07
CA PHE A 125 -17.38 7.60 11.00
C PHE A 125 -18.74 7.12 11.51
N ALA A 126 -19.37 7.88 12.42
CA ALA A 126 -20.71 7.59 12.93
C ALA A 126 -21.83 8.16 12.04
N ASP A 127 -21.55 9.18 11.22
CA ASP A 127 -22.55 9.86 10.39
C ASP A 127 -23.13 8.93 9.30
N PRO A 128 -24.44 8.64 9.32
CA PRO A 128 -25.09 7.85 8.27
C PRO A 128 -25.03 8.49 6.88
N ALA A 129 -25.01 9.83 6.78
CA ALA A 129 -24.93 10.54 5.50
C ALA A 129 -23.61 10.28 4.77
N LEU A 130 -22.55 9.92 5.51
CA LEU A 130 -21.23 9.58 4.96
C LEU A 130 -21.04 8.07 4.74
N ALA A 131 -22.07 7.24 4.98
CA ALA A 131 -21.95 5.78 4.86
C ALA A 131 -21.51 5.34 3.45
N ALA A 132 -22.13 5.88 2.41
CA ALA A 132 -21.78 5.57 1.02
C ALA A 132 -20.34 6.00 0.69
N THR A 133 -19.90 7.15 1.18
CA THR A 133 -18.51 7.62 1.00
C THR A 133 -17.51 6.69 1.69
N ARG A 134 -17.78 6.29 2.93
CA ARG A 134 -16.93 5.35 3.67
C ARG A 134 -16.86 3.99 2.97
N GLU A 135 -17.99 3.48 2.51
CA GLU A 135 -18.05 2.23 1.75
C GLU A 135 -17.25 2.32 0.44
N ALA A 136 -17.40 3.42 -0.30
CA ALA A 136 -16.67 3.65 -1.54
C ALA A 136 -15.14 3.74 -1.32
N LEU A 137 -14.70 4.23 -0.16
CA LEU A 137 -13.29 4.34 0.23
C LEU A 137 -12.76 3.11 0.99
N LEU A 138 -13.60 2.08 1.20
CA LEU A 138 -13.28 0.88 1.99
C LEU A 138 -12.89 1.20 3.45
N LEU A 139 -13.50 2.22 4.04
CA LEU A 139 -13.26 2.67 5.41
C LEU A 139 -14.32 2.12 6.36
N ALA A 140 -13.95 1.17 7.22
CA ALA A 140 -14.88 0.56 8.17
C ALA A 140 -14.91 1.24 9.55
N GLY A 141 -13.80 1.86 9.97
CA GLY A 141 -13.68 2.43 11.30
C GLY A 141 -12.42 3.26 11.48
N VAL A 142 -12.26 3.83 12.67
CA VAL A 142 -11.10 4.63 13.08
C VAL A 142 -10.65 4.24 14.47
N GLU A 143 -9.33 4.17 14.65
CA GLU A 143 -8.67 3.96 15.93
C GLU A 143 -7.60 5.04 16.14
N PHE A 144 -7.43 5.49 17.39
CA PHE A 144 -6.40 6.47 17.75
C PHE A 144 -5.25 5.75 18.45
N LEU A 145 -4.20 5.44 17.69
CA LEU A 145 -3.06 4.67 18.15
C LEU A 145 -1.92 5.58 18.66
N PRO A 146 -1.11 5.12 19.62
CA PRO A 146 0.13 5.81 20.01
C PRO A 146 1.17 5.73 18.89
N LEU A 147 2.16 6.63 18.92
CA LEU A 147 3.23 6.65 17.92
C LEU A 147 4.00 5.32 17.83
N ALA A 148 4.15 4.59 18.95
CA ALA A 148 4.83 3.30 19.01
C ALA A 148 4.12 2.17 18.24
N ALA A 149 2.91 2.40 17.72
CA ALA A 149 2.22 1.44 16.85
C ALA A 149 2.71 1.46 15.40
N TYR A 150 3.54 2.44 15.01
CA TYR A 150 4.09 2.65 13.67
C TYR A 150 5.60 2.45 13.65
#